data_AF-A0A957FKS0-F1
#
_entry.id   AF-A0A957FKS0-F1
#
_cell.length_a   1.000
_cell.length_b   1.000
_cell.length_c   1.000
_cell.angle_alpha   90.00
_cell.angle_beta   90.00
_cell.angle_gamma   90.00
#
_symmetry.space_group_name_H-M   'P 1'
#
loop_
_entity.id
_entity.type
_entity.pdbx_description
1 polymer ?
#
loop_
_entity_poly.entity_id
_entity_poly.type
_entity_poly.pdbx_seq_one_letter_code
_entity_poly.pdbx_strand_id
1 'polypeptide(L)'
;PRPTRAEASDVANAILDGTDAVMLSNETASGRFPVEAVMMMQQIGTMTERAFPYDVWRSRRRHPTTAHIAVTSAISAASCDVAEEVGAKLIVSATLSGHTAQQIARHRPQIPIMAVSSSPKTQRRLALVWGVTCVLVSEFSRTDEMLAKTVDVIRPFGLQSGDKIVITAGIPFGASGQTNLIQVHEVKP
;
A
#
# COMPACT_ATOMS: atom_id res chain seq x y z
N PRO A 1 0.51 24.23 -19.99
CA PRO A 1 -0.89 24.47 -19.54
C PRO A 1 -1.06 24.18 -18.04
N ARG A 2 -2.06 24.75 -17.37
CA ARG A 2 -2.37 24.50 -15.95
C ARG A 2 -3.90 24.39 -15.77
N PRO A 3 -4.38 23.56 -14.82
CA PRO A 3 -5.80 23.50 -14.49
C PRO A 3 -6.23 24.79 -13.81
N THR A 4 -7.55 24.96 -13.72
CA THR A 4 -8.17 25.97 -12.87
C THR A 4 -7.97 25.62 -11.39
N ARG A 5 -8.11 26.63 -10.53
CA ARG A 5 -8.11 26.43 -9.07
C ARG A 5 -9.24 25.49 -8.62
N ALA A 6 -10.40 25.57 -9.29
CA ALA A 6 -11.55 24.75 -8.96
C ALA A 6 -11.28 23.26 -9.23
N GLU A 7 -10.75 22.91 -10.41
CA GLU A 7 -10.37 21.54 -10.76
C GLU A 7 -9.32 20.97 -9.80
N ALA A 8 -8.29 21.76 -9.47
CA ALA A 8 -7.26 21.32 -8.51
C ALA A 8 -7.85 21.07 -7.11
N SER A 9 -8.78 21.92 -6.67
CA SER A 9 -9.45 21.76 -5.37
C SER A 9 -10.38 20.55 -5.34
N ASP A 10 -11.05 20.24 -6.45
CA ASP A 10 -11.95 19.09 -6.56
C ASP A 10 -11.20 17.77 -6.44
N VAL A 11 -10.08 17.63 -7.16
CA VAL A 11 -9.17 16.47 -7.04
C VAL A 11 -8.64 16.34 -5.62
N ALA A 12 -8.19 17.44 -5.00
CA ALA A 12 -7.69 17.41 -3.63
C ALA A 12 -8.77 16.94 -2.63
N ASN A 13 -10.00 17.42 -2.77
CA ASN A 13 -11.11 17.00 -1.90
C ASN A 13 -11.42 15.51 -2.09
N ALA A 14 -11.46 15.00 -3.32
CA ALA A 14 -11.68 13.58 -3.57
C ALA A 14 -10.63 12.69 -2.88
N ILE A 15 -9.38 13.14 -2.83
CA ILE A 15 -8.29 12.46 -2.10
C ILE A 15 -8.55 12.51 -0.59
N LEU A 16 -8.87 13.69 -0.04
CA LEU A 16 -9.14 13.86 1.41
C LEU A 16 -10.37 13.06 1.88
N ASP A 17 -11.37 12.91 1.01
CA ASP A 17 -12.56 12.06 1.21
C ASP A 17 -12.22 10.56 1.17
N GLY A 18 -11.01 10.22 0.74
CA GLY A 18 -10.42 8.89 0.90
C GLY A 18 -10.52 8.01 -0.34
N THR A 19 -10.62 8.58 -1.55
CA THR A 19 -10.54 7.79 -2.79
C THR A 19 -9.21 7.02 -2.87
N ASP A 20 -9.25 5.79 -3.41
CA ASP A 20 -8.04 5.01 -3.67
C ASP A 20 -7.33 5.42 -4.97
N ALA A 21 -8.08 5.93 -5.94
CA ALA A 21 -7.57 6.36 -7.23
C ALA A 21 -8.38 7.53 -7.81
N VAL A 22 -7.78 8.23 -8.75
CA VAL A 22 -8.36 9.34 -9.50
C VAL A 22 -8.27 9.03 -10.99
N MET A 23 -9.25 9.48 -11.77
CA MET A 23 -9.37 9.15 -13.19
C MET A 23 -9.27 10.41 -14.03
N LEU A 24 -8.48 10.34 -15.11
CA LEU A 24 -8.51 11.30 -16.21
C LEU A 24 -9.30 10.68 -17.36
N SER A 25 -10.16 11.47 -17.98
CA SER A 25 -11.05 11.05 -19.06
C SER A 25 -10.56 11.62 -20.39
N ASN A 26 -11.19 12.70 -20.87
CA ASN A 26 -10.85 13.31 -22.15
C ASN A 26 -9.47 13.98 -22.14
N GLU A 27 -8.99 14.36 -20.95
CA GLU A 27 -7.69 15.00 -20.76
C GLU A 27 -6.54 14.15 -21.31
N THR A 28 -6.63 12.82 -21.14
CA THR A 28 -5.63 11.86 -21.64
C THR A 28 -6.07 11.14 -22.91
N ALA A 29 -7.38 10.96 -23.12
CA ALA A 29 -7.90 10.22 -24.28
C ALA A 29 -7.81 11.01 -25.60
N SER A 30 -8.12 12.31 -25.57
CA SER A 30 -8.17 13.16 -26.78
C SER A 30 -7.66 14.59 -26.55
N GLY A 31 -7.20 14.91 -25.34
CA GLY A 31 -6.68 16.22 -24.96
C GLY A 31 -5.35 16.57 -25.65
N ARG A 32 -5.08 17.87 -25.75
CA ARG A 32 -3.84 18.39 -26.36
C ARG A 32 -2.59 18.23 -25.49
N PHE A 33 -2.77 17.95 -24.19
CA PHE A 33 -1.70 17.93 -23.19
C PHE A 33 -1.85 16.74 -22.22
N PRO A 34 -1.87 15.50 -22.74
CA PRO A 34 -2.17 14.30 -21.95
C PRO A 34 -1.09 14.01 -20.90
N VAL A 35 0.19 14.27 -21.21
CA VAL A 35 1.31 14.04 -20.29
C VAL A 35 1.25 15.06 -19.14
N GLU A 36 1.02 16.33 -19.44
CA GLU A 36 0.93 17.38 -18.43
C GLU A 36 -0.28 17.20 -17.51
N ALA A 37 -1.39 16.66 -18.03
CA ALA A 37 -2.55 16.30 -17.21
C ALA A 37 -2.18 15.24 -16.15
N VAL A 38 -1.48 14.19 -16.55
CA VAL A 38 -1.01 13.15 -15.61
C VAL A 38 0.00 13.71 -14.60
N MET A 39 0.98 14.50 -15.06
CA MET A 39 1.97 15.13 -14.16
C MET A 39 1.31 16.06 -13.14
N MET A 40 0.30 16.82 -13.56
CA MET A 40 -0.45 17.69 -12.67
C MET A 40 -1.28 16.90 -11.64
N MET A 41 -1.96 15.83 -12.05
CA MET A 41 -2.67 14.94 -11.13
C MET A 41 -1.74 14.34 -10.09
N GLN A 42 -0.56 13.86 -10.51
CA GLN A 42 0.47 13.36 -9.61
C GLN A 42 0.90 14.45 -8.62
N GLN A 43 1.18 15.65 -9.11
CA GLN A 43 1.62 16.77 -8.27
C GLN A 43 0.56 17.14 -7.22
N ILE A 44 -0.72 17.26 -7.62
CA ILE A 44 -1.82 17.52 -6.70
C ILE A 44 -1.90 16.39 -5.66
N GLY A 45 -1.87 15.13 -6.09
CA GLY A 45 -1.92 13.98 -5.18
C GLY A 45 -0.80 14.00 -4.14
N THR A 46 0.45 14.15 -4.58
CA THR A 46 1.61 14.22 -3.67
C THR A 46 1.52 15.40 -2.70
N MET A 47 1.00 16.55 -3.14
CA MET A 47 0.83 17.72 -2.27
C MET A 47 -0.29 17.50 -1.24
N THR A 48 -1.43 16.94 -1.67
CA THR A 48 -2.56 16.66 -0.78
C THR A 48 -2.23 15.57 0.24
N GLU A 49 -1.52 14.52 -0.16
CA GLU A 49 -1.10 13.43 0.73
C GLU A 49 -0.24 13.91 1.92
N ARG A 50 0.57 14.96 1.73
CA ARG A 50 1.35 15.56 2.83
C ARG A 50 0.48 16.16 3.94
N ALA A 51 -0.71 16.63 3.59
CA ALA A 51 -1.68 17.20 4.52
C ALA A 51 -2.82 16.21 4.86
N PHE A 52 -2.72 14.96 4.40
CA PHE A 52 -3.76 13.96 4.61
C PHE A 52 -3.85 13.60 6.10
N PRO A 53 -5.05 13.55 6.71
CA PRO A 53 -5.21 13.34 8.13
C PRO A 53 -5.10 11.84 8.49
N TYR A 54 -3.91 11.27 8.34
CA TYR A 54 -3.61 9.85 8.54
C TYR A 54 -4.10 9.32 9.89
N ASP A 55 -3.84 10.04 10.99
CA ASP A 55 -4.25 9.64 12.34
C ASP A 55 -5.77 9.55 12.50
N VAL A 56 -6.51 10.45 11.85
CA VAL A 56 -7.99 10.44 11.86
C VAL A 56 -8.51 9.23 11.09
N TRP A 57 -7.91 8.91 9.94
CA TRP A 57 -8.27 7.71 9.19
C TRP A 57 -7.90 6.42 9.93
N ARG A 58 -6.70 6.36 10.52
CA ARG A 58 -6.23 5.22 11.32
C ARG A 58 -7.14 4.95 12.51
N SER A 59 -7.45 5.97 13.30
CA SER A 59 -8.33 5.87 14.47
C SER A 59 -9.75 5.40 14.10
N ARG A 60 -10.36 5.96 13.04
CA ARG A 60 -11.68 5.51 12.54
C ARG A 60 -11.70 4.03 12.16
N ARG A 61 -10.56 3.48 11.72
CA ARG A 61 -10.44 2.09 11.25
C ARG A 61 -9.98 1.10 12.33
N ARG A 62 -9.43 1.60 13.45
CA ARG A 62 -9.04 0.79 14.63
C ARG A 62 -10.24 0.24 15.42
N HIS A 63 -11.44 0.81 15.23
CA HIS A 63 -12.66 0.36 15.92
C HIS A 63 -13.60 -0.34 14.94
N PRO A 64 -13.45 -1.65 14.71
CA PRO A 64 -14.41 -2.38 13.89
C PRO A 64 -15.78 -2.40 14.58
N THR A 65 -16.80 -1.98 13.86
CA THR A 65 -18.20 -1.90 14.31
C THR A 65 -18.89 -3.27 14.40
N THR A 66 -18.17 -4.37 14.16
CA THR A 66 -18.74 -5.72 14.05
C THR A 66 -18.12 -6.70 15.06
N ALA A 67 -18.97 -7.47 15.73
CA ALA A 67 -18.62 -8.41 16.80
C ALA A 67 -17.68 -9.58 16.39
N HIS A 68 -17.38 -9.74 15.09
CA HIS A 68 -16.45 -10.75 14.58
C HIS A 68 -15.40 -10.12 13.67
N ILE A 69 -14.22 -9.86 14.22
CA ILE A 69 -13.05 -9.42 13.45
C ILE A 69 -12.41 -10.66 12.82
N ALA A 70 -12.39 -10.75 11.50
CA ALA A 70 -11.62 -11.79 10.81
C ALA A 70 -10.13 -11.65 11.17
N VAL A 71 -9.44 -12.78 11.37
CA VAL A 71 -8.00 -12.82 11.75
C VAL A 71 -7.15 -11.91 10.86
N THR A 72 -7.39 -11.95 9.54
CA THR A 72 -6.72 -11.08 8.56
C THR A 72 -6.83 -9.59 8.90
N SER A 73 -8.02 -9.13 9.32
CA SER A 73 -8.25 -7.73 9.66
C SER A 73 -7.50 -7.34 10.93
N ALA A 74 -7.51 -8.20 11.96
CA ALA A 74 -6.77 -7.96 13.20
C ALA A 74 -5.26 -7.89 12.93
N ILE A 75 -4.74 -8.81 12.13
CA ILE A 75 -3.33 -8.87 11.75
C ILE A 75 -2.93 -7.67 10.89
N SER A 76 -3.80 -7.23 9.98
CA SER A 76 -3.53 -6.05 9.14
C SER A 76 -3.49 -4.76 9.96
N ALA A 77 -4.40 -4.61 10.92
CA ALA A 77 -4.40 -3.49 11.86
C ALA A 77 -3.13 -3.48 12.72
N ALA A 78 -2.81 -4.62 13.34
CA ALA A 78 -1.62 -4.79 14.17
C ALA A 78 -0.32 -4.59 13.37
N SER A 79 -0.27 -4.99 12.10
CA SER A 79 0.90 -4.76 11.24
C SER A 79 1.20 -3.28 11.07
N CYS A 80 0.16 -2.46 10.92
CA CYS A 80 0.32 -1.01 10.84
C CYS A 80 0.73 -0.41 12.19
N ASP A 81 0.14 -0.88 13.31
CA ASP A 81 0.48 -0.41 14.66
C ASP A 81 1.95 -0.70 15.00
N VAL A 82 2.39 -1.94 14.76
CA VAL A 82 3.78 -2.36 14.96
C VAL A 82 4.71 -1.56 14.05
N ALA A 83 4.34 -1.31 12.79
CA ALA A 83 5.17 -0.54 11.86
C ALA A 83 5.39 0.89 12.34
N GLU A 84 4.35 1.55 12.85
CA GLU A 84 4.44 2.89 13.44
C GLU A 84 5.32 2.88 14.70
N GLU A 85 5.09 1.94 15.62
CA GLU A 85 5.78 1.87 16.91
C GLU A 85 7.28 1.56 16.78
N VAL A 86 7.65 0.66 15.85
CA VAL A 86 9.06 0.31 15.62
C VAL A 86 9.76 1.27 14.65
N GLY A 87 9.07 2.29 14.13
CA GLY A 87 9.62 3.22 13.14
C GLY A 87 10.01 2.53 11.83
N ALA A 88 9.21 1.57 11.38
CA ALA A 88 9.47 0.84 10.15
C ALA A 88 9.37 1.74 8.91
N LYS A 89 10.24 1.51 7.94
CA LYS A 89 10.26 2.23 6.66
C LYS A 89 9.27 1.69 5.64
N LEU A 90 8.84 0.44 5.81
CA LEU A 90 8.02 -0.28 4.84
C LEU A 90 7.16 -1.34 5.52
N ILE A 91 5.92 -1.48 5.06
CA ILE A 91 5.08 -2.65 5.34
C ILE A 91 5.08 -3.55 4.11
N VAL A 92 5.59 -4.76 4.24
CA VAL A 92 5.60 -5.77 3.18
C VAL A 92 4.45 -6.74 3.39
N SER A 93 3.64 -6.94 2.36
CA SER A 93 2.56 -7.92 2.32
C SER A 93 2.81 -8.98 1.26
N ALA A 94 3.12 -10.20 1.68
CA ALA A 94 3.16 -11.35 0.79
C ALA A 94 1.72 -11.82 0.50
N THR A 95 1.29 -11.76 -0.76
CA THR A 95 -0.12 -11.99 -1.11
C THR A 95 -0.33 -12.59 -2.50
N LEU A 96 -1.21 -13.59 -2.58
CA LEU A 96 -1.59 -14.22 -3.86
C LEU A 96 -2.81 -13.57 -4.49
N SER A 97 -3.83 -13.18 -3.71
CA SER A 97 -5.07 -12.56 -4.19
C SER A 97 -5.08 -11.03 -4.12
N GLY A 98 -4.19 -10.46 -3.30
CA GLY A 98 -4.13 -9.03 -2.97
C GLY A 98 -4.91 -8.65 -1.71
N HIS A 99 -5.67 -9.58 -1.11
CA HIS A 99 -6.58 -9.27 -0.01
C HIS A 99 -5.86 -8.69 1.22
N THR A 100 -4.70 -9.23 1.58
CA THR A 100 -3.88 -8.74 2.70
C THR A 100 -3.44 -7.29 2.49
N ALA A 101 -2.87 -6.99 1.32
CA ALA A 101 -2.43 -5.63 0.98
C ALA A 101 -3.60 -4.63 1.02
N GLN A 102 -4.79 -5.04 0.56
CA GLN A 102 -6.01 -4.23 0.64
C GLN A 102 -6.45 -3.99 2.09
N GLN A 103 -6.38 -5.01 2.96
CA GLN A 103 -6.75 -4.84 4.37
C GLN A 103 -5.78 -3.90 5.10
N ILE A 104 -4.48 -3.95 4.79
CA ILE A 104 -3.50 -2.97 5.31
C ILE A 104 -3.81 -1.57 4.79
N ALA A 105 -4.00 -1.41 3.47
CA ALA A 105 -4.29 -0.12 2.82
C ALA A 105 -5.57 0.55 3.34
N ARG A 106 -6.56 -0.24 3.78
CA ARG A 106 -7.80 0.26 4.40
C ARG A 106 -7.53 1.11 5.64
N HIS A 107 -6.45 0.84 6.36
CA HIS A 107 -6.06 1.62 7.53
C HIS A 107 -5.39 2.94 7.17
N ARG A 108 -5.05 3.18 5.90
CA ARG A 108 -4.32 4.37 5.42
C ARG A 108 -3.06 4.64 6.25
N PRO A 109 -2.13 3.68 6.41
CA PRO A 109 -0.87 3.95 7.10
C PRO A 109 -0.04 4.96 6.31
N GLN A 110 0.63 5.90 6.98
CA GLN A 110 1.56 6.83 6.31
C GLN A 110 2.80 6.08 5.78
N ILE A 111 3.12 4.93 6.37
CA ILE A 111 4.22 4.06 5.96
C ILE A 111 3.85 3.38 4.62
N PRO A 112 4.72 3.42 3.60
CA PRO A 112 4.46 2.78 2.32
C PRO A 112 4.16 1.29 2.43
N ILE A 113 3.29 0.79 1.55
CA ILE A 113 2.94 -0.64 1.49
C ILE A 113 3.55 -1.24 0.22
N MET A 114 4.36 -2.28 0.39
CA MET A 114 4.82 -3.11 -0.71
C MET A 114 4.10 -4.45 -0.70
N ALA A 115 3.34 -4.73 -1.75
CA ALA A 115 2.81 -6.07 -1.97
C ALA A 115 3.81 -6.91 -2.79
N VAL A 116 4.02 -8.15 -2.36
CA VAL A 116 4.86 -9.12 -3.05
C VAL A 116 3.97 -10.27 -3.51
N SER A 117 3.91 -10.50 -4.81
CA SER A 117 3.02 -11.50 -5.41
C SER A 117 3.68 -12.23 -6.58
N SER A 118 3.33 -13.49 -6.79
CA SER A 118 3.69 -14.22 -8.01
C SER A 118 2.66 -14.10 -9.13
N SER A 119 1.54 -13.43 -8.87
CA SER A 119 0.43 -13.31 -9.82
C SER A 119 0.43 -11.95 -10.52
N PRO A 120 0.67 -11.89 -11.85
CA PRO A 120 0.54 -10.64 -12.61
C PRO A 120 -0.88 -10.06 -12.55
N LYS A 121 -1.89 -10.91 -12.37
CA LYS A 121 -3.29 -10.48 -12.17
C LYS A 121 -3.44 -9.70 -10.87
N THR A 122 -2.82 -10.18 -9.79
CA THR A 122 -2.84 -9.52 -8.48
C THR A 122 -2.06 -8.22 -8.52
N GLN A 123 -0.90 -8.21 -9.18
CA GLN A 123 -0.12 -6.98 -9.39
C GLN A 123 -0.96 -5.88 -10.06
N ARG A 124 -1.62 -6.18 -11.18
CA ARG A 124 -2.49 -5.21 -11.88
C ARG A 124 -3.68 -4.78 -11.02
N ARG A 125 -4.28 -5.68 -10.26
CA ARG A 125 -5.38 -5.35 -9.34
C ARG A 125 -4.93 -4.36 -8.26
N LEU A 126 -3.76 -4.57 -7.68
CA LEU A 126 -3.25 -3.75 -6.59
C LEU A 126 -2.74 -2.37 -7.06
N ALA A 127 -2.53 -2.17 -8.36
CA ALA A 127 -2.15 -0.87 -8.92
C ALA A 127 -3.22 0.23 -8.72
N LEU A 128 -4.46 -0.14 -8.35
CA LEU A 128 -5.55 0.79 -8.03
C LEU A 128 -5.81 0.90 -6.51
N VAL A 129 -4.98 0.30 -5.67
CA VAL A 129 -5.17 0.29 -4.21
C VAL A 129 -4.27 1.35 -3.59
N TRP A 130 -4.87 2.19 -2.74
CA TRP A 130 -4.19 3.31 -2.09
C TRP A 130 -2.89 2.88 -1.39
N GLY A 131 -1.80 3.59 -1.65
CA GLY A 131 -0.51 3.41 -0.96
C GLY A 131 0.20 2.08 -1.24
N VAL A 132 -0.31 1.24 -2.15
CA VAL A 132 0.28 -0.08 -2.46
C VAL A 132 1.09 -0.02 -3.75
N THR A 133 2.37 -0.40 -3.64
CA THR A 133 3.19 -0.78 -4.79
C THR A 133 3.33 -2.29 -4.82
N CYS A 134 2.95 -2.94 -5.92
CA CYS A 134 3.06 -4.40 -6.04
C CYS A 134 4.23 -4.80 -6.93
N VAL A 135 5.15 -5.61 -6.39
CA VAL A 135 6.26 -6.21 -7.12
C VAL A 135 5.96 -7.67 -7.40
N LEU A 136 6.28 -8.08 -8.63
CA LEU A 136 6.15 -9.47 -9.08
C LEU A 136 7.40 -10.26 -8.69
N VAL A 137 7.23 -11.40 -8.03
CA VAL A 137 8.31 -12.32 -7.66
C VAL A 137 8.00 -13.74 -8.14
N SER A 138 9.02 -14.58 -8.27
CA SER A 138 8.80 -16.01 -8.49
C SER A 138 8.12 -16.65 -7.27
N GLU A 139 7.31 -17.68 -7.51
CA GLU A 139 6.62 -18.42 -6.45
C GLU A 139 7.57 -18.85 -5.34
N PHE A 140 7.08 -18.80 -4.10
CA PHE A 140 7.83 -19.18 -2.91
C PHE A 140 6.95 -20.08 -2.04
N SER A 141 7.58 -21.00 -1.33
CA SER A 141 6.88 -22.00 -0.51
C SER A 141 7.21 -21.89 0.98
N ARG A 142 8.22 -21.07 1.33
CA ARG A 142 8.73 -20.91 2.69
C ARG A 142 8.88 -19.44 3.07
N THR A 143 8.76 -19.15 4.36
CA THR A 143 8.87 -17.78 4.89
C THR A 143 10.25 -17.20 4.64
N ASP A 144 11.31 -18.01 4.82
CA ASP A 144 12.70 -17.59 4.58
C ASP A 144 12.95 -17.21 3.12
N GLU A 145 12.34 -17.94 2.19
CA GLU A 145 12.44 -17.67 0.75
C GLU A 145 11.71 -16.38 0.37
N MET A 146 10.52 -16.17 0.93
CA MET A 146 9.77 -14.93 0.79
C MET A 146 10.55 -13.74 1.33
N LEU A 147 11.18 -13.89 2.49
CA LEU A 147 12.06 -12.88 3.11
C LEU A 147 13.22 -12.53 2.20
N ALA A 148 13.99 -13.51 1.72
CA ALA A 148 15.13 -13.27 0.84
C ALA A 148 14.70 -12.54 -0.45
N LYS A 149 13.66 -13.04 -1.12
CA LYS A 149 13.11 -12.42 -2.35
C LYS A 149 12.58 -11.02 -2.09
N THR A 150 11.93 -10.80 -0.96
CA THR A 150 11.46 -9.47 -0.55
C THR A 150 12.65 -8.54 -0.34
N VAL A 151 13.68 -8.96 0.40
CA VAL A 151 14.89 -8.17 0.67
C VAL A 151 15.59 -7.77 -0.64
N ASP A 152 15.71 -8.69 -1.59
CA ASP A 152 16.30 -8.41 -2.90
C ASP A 152 15.49 -7.38 -3.69
N VAL A 153 14.16 -7.46 -3.61
CA VAL A 153 13.23 -6.55 -4.28
C VAL A 153 13.17 -5.16 -3.63
N ILE A 154 13.30 -5.07 -2.30
CA ILE A 154 13.19 -3.81 -1.57
C ILE A 154 14.51 -3.04 -1.54
N ARG A 155 15.66 -3.69 -1.75
CA ARG A 155 16.98 -3.03 -1.74
C ARG A 155 17.06 -1.80 -2.67
N PRO A 156 16.51 -1.83 -3.90
CA PRO A 156 16.45 -0.65 -4.77
C PRO A 156 15.59 0.51 -4.24
N PHE A 157 14.71 0.30 -3.25
CA PHE A 157 13.88 1.34 -2.66
C PHE A 157 14.62 2.18 -1.60
N GLY A 158 15.94 2.04 -1.51
CA GLY A 158 16.80 2.89 -0.70
C GLY A 158 16.84 2.52 0.79
N LEU A 159 16.41 1.30 1.14
CA LEU A 159 16.56 0.78 2.50
C LEU A 159 18.04 0.59 2.83
N GLN A 160 18.41 1.02 4.03
CA GLN A 160 19.77 0.96 4.56
C GLN A 160 19.87 -0.11 5.64
N SER A 161 21.10 -0.56 5.92
CA SER A 161 21.36 -1.42 7.07
C SER A 161 20.84 -0.75 8.36
N GLY A 162 20.11 -1.49 9.18
CA GLY A 162 19.47 -1.00 10.40
C GLY A 162 18.05 -0.44 10.23
N ASP A 163 17.58 -0.24 8.99
CA ASP A 163 16.17 0.06 8.75
C ASP A 163 15.29 -1.13 9.14
N LYS A 164 14.12 -0.85 9.69
CA LYS A 164 13.13 -1.87 10.04
C LYS A 164 12.03 -1.93 8.99
N ILE A 165 11.57 -3.14 8.71
CA ILE A 165 10.38 -3.41 7.90
C ILE A 165 9.44 -4.33 8.68
N VAL A 166 8.13 -4.18 8.45
CA VAL A 166 7.13 -5.10 8.99
C VAL A 166 6.61 -5.96 7.86
N ILE A 167 6.62 -7.27 8.06
CA ILE A 167 6.23 -8.25 7.07
C ILE A 167 4.98 -8.97 7.55
N THR A 168 4.02 -9.14 6.66
CA THR A 168 2.81 -9.91 6.93
C THR A 168 2.45 -10.83 5.77
N ALA A 169 1.93 -12.00 6.11
CA ALA A 169 1.61 -13.07 5.17
C ALA A 169 0.49 -13.98 5.72
N GLY A 170 -0.05 -14.80 4.81
CA GLY A 170 -0.85 -15.98 5.16
C GLY A 170 -0.01 -17.24 5.05
N ILE A 171 0.09 -17.99 6.15
CA ILE A 171 0.72 -19.31 6.16
C ILE A 171 -0.32 -20.41 6.41
N PRO A 172 -0.22 -21.58 5.75
CA PRO A 172 0.81 -21.98 4.79
C PRO A 172 0.70 -21.23 3.44
N PHE A 173 1.84 -21.02 2.78
CA PHE A 173 1.90 -20.36 1.47
C PHE A 173 1.17 -21.18 0.40
N GLY A 174 0.60 -20.52 -0.61
CA GLY A 174 -0.19 -21.17 -1.66
C GLY A 174 -1.70 -21.21 -1.36
N ALA A 175 -2.11 -21.13 -0.10
CA ALA A 175 -3.51 -21.01 0.28
C ALA A 175 -3.97 -19.54 0.30
N SER A 176 -4.88 -19.16 -0.59
CA SER A 176 -5.50 -17.84 -0.53
C SER A 176 -6.56 -17.78 0.57
N GLY A 177 -6.59 -16.70 1.36
CA GLY A 177 -7.77 -16.36 2.17
C GLY A 177 -7.52 -16.02 3.64
N GLN A 178 -6.32 -16.24 4.17
CA GLN A 178 -6.00 -15.87 5.56
C GLN A 178 -4.69 -15.10 5.63
N THR A 179 -4.58 -14.21 6.61
CA THR A 179 -3.32 -13.54 7.00
C THR A 179 -3.20 -13.68 8.50
N ASN A 180 -2.12 -14.29 8.95
CA ASN A 180 -1.94 -14.77 10.32
C ASN A 180 -0.49 -14.62 10.82
N LEU A 181 0.37 -13.91 10.08
CA LEU A 181 1.76 -13.67 10.43
C LEU A 181 2.05 -12.17 10.48
N ILE A 182 2.79 -11.74 11.50
CA ILE A 182 3.48 -10.45 11.57
C ILE A 182 4.91 -10.73 11.99
N GLN A 183 5.88 -10.16 11.28
CA GLN A 183 7.29 -10.24 11.63
C GLN A 183 7.95 -8.88 11.43
N VAL A 184 8.67 -8.41 12.44
CA VAL A 184 9.58 -7.26 12.29
C VAL A 184 10.92 -7.80 11.81
N HIS A 185 11.44 -7.21 10.75
CA HIS A 185 12.75 -7.56 10.21
C HIS A 185 13.63 -6.32 10.14
N GLU A 186 14.85 -6.43 10.64
CA GLU A 186 15.87 -5.40 10.50
C GLU A 186 16.74 -5.74 9.29
N VAL A 187 16.88 -4.78 8.38
CA VAL A 187 17.70 -4.90 7.17
C VAL A 187 19.16 -5.05 7.60
N LYS A 188 19.76 -6.19 7.25
CA LYS A 188 21.17 -6.48 7.47
C LYS A 188 22.02 -5.92 6.31
N PRO A 189 23.32 -5.64 6.55
CA PRO A 189 24.23 -5.17 5.51
C PRO A 189 24.41 -6.19 4.37
#